data_AF-A0A8H6JIA3-F1
#
_entry.id   AF-A0A8H6JIA3-F1
#
_cell.length_a   1.000
_cell.length_b   1.000
_cell.length_c   1.000
_cell.angle_alpha   90.00
_cell.angle_beta   90.00
_cell.angle_gamma   90.00
#
_symmetry.space_group_name_H-M   'P 1'
#
loop_
_entity.id
_entity.type
_entity.pdbx_description
1 polymer ?
#
loop_
_entity_poly.entity_id
_entity_poly.type
_entity_poly.pdbx_seq_one_letter_code
_entity_poly.pdbx_strand_id
1 'polypeptide(L)'
;MSSWKGKEVATQEQYYAEYDESLAGMDGYYAGDLTNATAPSTSTESETPTQTVLQSKSIRSEGEITLQGPIQVAGSVRSGGNVTLNGDFDVRDKVEAYGTIDVNGNLVCDGKMKAYGNIHVAGYMSVGDKVKGFGKLKVTGTCEVKDLEIYGNTTITGFLKCKKMTLYGSLTLIGENSGYQVEGEEKIWGAIISREEDLDW
;
A
#
# COMPACT_ATOMS: atom_id res chain seq x y z
N MET A 1 26.92 32.65 -51.87
CA MET A 1 26.54 31.93 -50.63
C MET A 1 25.24 31.20 -50.89
N SER A 2 25.12 30.03 -50.31
CA SER A 2 24.39 28.87 -50.84
C SER A 2 22.86 28.98 -50.82
N SER A 3 22.27 28.28 -51.80
CA SER A 3 20.85 28.01 -52.05
C SER A 3 20.18 27.19 -50.92
N TRP A 4 18.93 27.52 -50.56
CA TRP A 4 17.83 26.54 -50.64
C TRP A 4 16.44 27.20 -50.63
N LYS A 5 15.60 26.75 -51.57
CA LYS A 5 14.15 26.99 -51.69
C LYS A 5 13.40 25.80 -51.07
N GLY A 6 12.34 26.12 -50.30
CA GLY A 6 11.02 25.47 -50.32
C GLY A 6 10.86 24.01 -49.85
N LYS A 7 9.93 23.80 -48.90
CA LYS A 7 8.69 23.01 -49.09
C LYS A 7 7.87 22.98 -47.79
N GLU A 8 6.60 23.38 -47.87
CA GLU A 8 5.56 22.86 -46.99
C GLU A 8 5.37 21.37 -47.27
N VAL A 9 5.24 20.57 -46.21
CA VAL A 9 4.50 19.30 -46.22
C VAL A 9 3.89 19.10 -44.83
N ALA A 10 2.56 19.04 -44.78
CA ALA A 10 1.80 18.55 -43.65
C ALA A 10 1.88 17.02 -43.61
N THR A 11 2.06 16.42 -42.42
CA THR A 11 1.55 15.07 -42.13
C THR A 11 1.30 14.91 -40.64
N GLN A 12 0.02 14.77 -40.34
CA GLN A 12 -0.58 14.24 -39.12
C GLN A 12 -0.28 12.73 -39.08
N GLU A 13 0.49 12.24 -38.11
CA GLU A 13 0.64 10.80 -37.89
C GLU A 13 -0.37 10.34 -36.85
N GLN A 14 -1.42 9.69 -37.36
CA GLN A 14 -2.27 8.77 -36.60
C GLN A 14 -1.47 7.50 -36.32
N TYR A 15 -1.33 7.11 -35.05
CA TYR A 15 -0.93 5.75 -34.70
C TYR A 15 -2.19 4.95 -34.37
N TYR A 16 -2.51 3.99 -35.24
CA TYR A 16 -3.46 2.92 -34.99
C TYR A 16 -2.81 1.88 -34.07
N ALA A 17 -3.51 1.47 -33.02
CA ALA A 17 -3.31 0.19 -32.37
C ALA A 17 -4.66 -0.52 -32.33
N GLU A 18 -4.92 -1.33 -33.34
CA GLU A 18 -5.83 -2.47 -33.25
C GLU A 18 -5.24 -3.46 -32.23
N TYR A 19 -6.00 -3.83 -31.20
CA TYR A 19 -5.86 -5.13 -30.53
C TYR A 19 -7.21 -5.56 -29.96
N ASP A 20 -7.91 -6.31 -30.81
CA ASP A 20 -8.63 -7.56 -30.55
C ASP A 20 -9.62 -7.66 -29.36
N GLU A 21 -10.92 -7.67 -29.70
CA GLU A 21 -12.00 -8.19 -28.88
C GLU A 21 -12.02 -9.72 -28.92
N SER A 22 -11.63 -10.39 -27.82
CA SER A 22 -12.21 -11.64 -27.30
C SER A 22 -11.29 -12.16 -26.19
N LEU A 23 -11.74 -12.34 -24.95
CA LEU A 23 -12.63 -13.43 -24.56
C LEU A 23 -13.38 -13.05 -23.28
N ALA A 24 -14.68 -13.31 -23.34
CA ALA A 24 -15.60 -13.33 -22.23
C ALA A 24 -15.19 -14.37 -21.17
N GLY A 25 -15.52 -14.06 -19.92
CA GLY A 25 -15.73 -15.04 -18.86
C GLY A 25 -14.57 -15.18 -17.86
N MET A 26 -14.60 -14.40 -16.78
CA MET A 26 -14.31 -14.93 -15.44
C MET A 26 -14.69 -13.89 -14.37
N ASP A 27 -15.63 -14.30 -13.53
CA ASP A 27 -16.34 -13.50 -12.54
C ASP A 27 -15.42 -12.64 -11.66
N GLY A 28 -15.48 -11.33 -11.87
CA GLY A 28 -15.02 -10.34 -10.91
C GLY A 28 -16.10 -10.16 -9.86
N TYR A 29 -15.82 -10.55 -8.60
CA TYR A 29 -16.67 -10.19 -7.48
C TYR A 29 -16.62 -8.67 -7.29
N TYR A 30 -17.70 -8.00 -7.72
CA TYR A 30 -18.03 -6.65 -7.31
C TYR A 30 -18.37 -6.70 -5.82
N ALA A 31 -17.60 -6.00 -4.98
CA ALA A 31 -17.95 -5.81 -3.58
C ALA A 31 -19.11 -4.79 -3.50
N GLY A 32 -20.33 -5.26 -3.71
CA GLY A 32 -21.56 -4.61 -3.26
C GLY A 32 -21.88 -5.05 -1.83
N ASP A 33 -22.44 -4.14 -1.04
CA ASP A 33 -22.80 -4.28 0.37
C ASP A 33 -23.26 -5.69 0.79
N LEU A 34 -22.50 -6.32 1.70
CA LEU A 34 -22.88 -7.58 2.34
C LEU A 34 -23.66 -7.30 3.64
N THR A 35 -24.98 -7.15 3.53
CA THR A 35 -25.89 -7.25 4.69
C THR A 35 -26.45 -8.67 4.81
N ASN A 36 -26.17 -9.30 5.97
CA ASN A 36 -26.86 -10.43 6.59
C ASN A 36 -27.22 -11.66 5.74
N ALA A 37 -26.48 -12.76 5.93
CA ALA A 37 -26.95 -14.10 5.61
C ALA A 37 -26.95 -14.98 6.88
N THR A 38 -28.13 -15.22 7.42
CA THR A 38 -28.39 -16.28 8.40
C THR A 38 -28.57 -17.61 7.66
N ALA A 39 -27.85 -18.65 8.07
CA ALA A 39 -28.08 -20.03 7.64
C ALA A 39 -28.19 -20.96 8.87
N PRO A 40 -28.96 -22.06 8.77
CA PRO A 40 -29.51 -22.79 9.92
C PRO A 40 -28.52 -23.81 10.52
N SER A 41 -28.75 -24.12 11.80
CA SER A 41 -27.89 -24.92 12.68
C SER A 41 -28.35 -26.39 12.84
N THR A 42 -27.41 -27.32 12.64
CA THR A 42 -27.23 -28.62 13.35
C THR A 42 -25.94 -29.25 12.79
N SER A 43 -24.99 -29.84 13.52
CA SER A 43 -24.97 -30.54 14.80
C SER A 43 -23.54 -30.56 15.38
N THR A 44 -23.47 -30.81 16.69
CA THR A 44 -22.35 -30.71 17.63
C THR A 44 -21.11 -31.56 17.31
N GLU A 45 -19.97 -30.92 17.03
CA GLU A 45 -18.63 -31.47 17.29
C GLU A 45 -17.74 -30.37 17.90
N SER A 46 -16.91 -30.76 18.87
CA SER A 46 -16.07 -29.88 19.67
C SER A 46 -14.90 -29.36 18.83
N GLU A 47 -15.09 -28.26 18.10
CA GLU A 47 -14.00 -27.58 17.40
C GLU A 47 -13.39 -26.49 18.29
N THR A 48 -12.08 -26.59 18.56
CA THR A 48 -11.24 -25.41 18.78
C THR A 48 -11.61 -24.36 17.73
N PRO A 49 -11.80 -23.07 18.08
CA PRO A 49 -12.24 -22.07 17.12
C PRO A 49 -11.18 -21.94 16.02
N THR A 50 -11.41 -22.63 14.91
CA THR A 50 -10.62 -22.47 13.69
C THR A 50 -11.03 -21.12 13.13
N GLN A 51 -10.25 -20.09 13.46
CA GLN A 51 -10.44 -18.76 12.89
C GLN A 51 -10.50 -18.91 11.37
N THR A 52 -11.66 -18.64 10.78
CA THR A 52 -11.86 -18.79 9.34
C THR A 52 -11.10 -17.66 8.66
N VAL A 53 -9.92 -17.97 8.12
CA VAL A 53 -9.14 -17.02 7.34
C VAL A 53 -9.78 -16.90 5.96
N LEU A 54 -10.23 -15.69 5.62
CA LEU A 54 -10.77 -15.43 4.28
C LEU A 54 -9.63 -15.48 3.26
N GLN A 55 -9.81 -16.25 2.19
CA GLN A 55 -8.84 -16.33 1.10
C GLN A 55 -9.37 -15.64 -0.15
N SER A 56 -8.56 -14.77 -0.75
CA SER A 56 -8.88 -14.10 -2.02
C SER A 56 -7.70 -14.23 -2.99
N LYS A 57 -8.00 -14.38 -4.29
CA LYS A 57 -6.98 -14.37 -5.33
C LYS A 57 -6.39 -12.97 -5.53
N SER A 58 -7.24 -11.95 -5.55
CA SER A 58 -6.86 -10.53 -5.68
C SER A 58 -8.08 -9.69 -5.34
N ILE A 59 -7.86 -8.51 -4.77
CA ILE A 59 -8.92 -7.57 -4.42
C ILE A 59 -8.68 -6.31 -5.24
N ARG A 60 -9.68 -5.87 -6.01
CA ARG A 60 -9.56 -4.70 -6.89
C ARG A 60 -10.84 -3.87 -6.84
N SER A 61 -10.69 -2.56 -6.76
CA SER A 61 -11.80 -1.60 -6.81
C SER A 61 -11.33 -0.31 -7.48
N GLU A 62 -12.22 0.36 -8.22
CA GLU A 62 -12.00 1.73 -8.72
C GLU A 62 -12.26 2.79 -7.64
N GLY A 63 -13.02 2.42 -6.60
CA GLY A 63 -13.28 3.26 -5.43
C GLY A 63 -12.40 2.88 -4.26
N GLU A 64 -12.82 3.26 -3.06
CA GLU A 64 -12.14 2.89 -1.81
C GLU A 64 -12.31 1.39 -1.48
N ILE A 65 -11.35 0.84 -0.75
CA ILE A 65 -11.39 -0.53 -0.22
C ILE A 65 -11.26 -0.46 1.29
N THR A 66 -12.21 -1.03 2.02
CA THR A 66 -12.07 -1.30 3.46
C THR A 66 -12.19 -2.81 3.68
N LEU A 67 -11.17 -3.42 4.28
CA LEU A 67 -11.15 -4.84 4.60
C LEU A 67 -11.06 -5.05 6.11
N GLN A 68 -11.67 -6.16 6.56
CA GLN A 68 -11.59 -6.65 7.94
C GLN A 68 -10.93 -8.03 7.91
N GLY A 69 -9.79 -8.15 8.60
CA GLY A 69 -9.00 -9.36 8.74
C GLY A 69 -9.63 -10.38 9.69
N PRO A 70 -9.13 -11.64 9.69
CA PRO A 70 -7.95 -12.09 8.96
C PRO A 70 -8.23 -12.41 7.48
N ILE A 71 -7.42 -11.88 6.55
CA ILE A 71 -7.51 -12.18 5.10
C ILE A 71 -6.13 -12.55 4.51
N GLN A 72 -6.09 -13.66 3.77
CA GLN A 72 -4.99 -14.03 2.88
C GLN A 72 -5.31 -13.66 1.44
N VAL A 73 -4.46 -12.86 0.81
CA VAL A 73 -4.56 -12.44 -0.58
C VAL A 73 -3.41 -13.04 -1.37
N ALA A 74 -3.71 -14.05 -2.18
CA ALA A 74 -2.70 -14.74 -2.98
C ALA A 74 -2.09 -13.89 -4.10
N GLY A 75 -2.68 -12.73 -4.38
CA GLY A 75 -2.25 -11.79 -5.42
C GLY A 75 -2.16 -10.36 -4.89
N SER A 76 -2.76 -9.40 -5.61
CA SER A 76 -2.68 -7.97 -5.26
C SER A 76 -3.95 -7.42 -4.62
N VAL A 77 -3.79 -6.40 -3.78
CA VAL A 77 -4.86 -5.45 -3.39
C VAL A 77 -4.64 -4.15 -4.17
N ARG A 78 -5.62 -3.71 -4.98
CA ARG A 78 -5.51 -2.47 -5.78
C ARG A 78 -6.76 -1.62 -5.67
N SER A 79 -6.58 -0.34 -5.37
CA SER A 79 -7.68 0.62 -5.19
C SER A 79 -7.45 1.87 -6.02
N GLY A 80 -8.49 2.31 -6.74
CA GLY A 80 -8.58 3.65 -7.34
C GLY A 80 -8.79 4.76 -6.29
N GLY A 81 -9.14 4.40 -5.06
CA GLY A 81 -9.22 5.31 -3.92
C GLY A 81 -8.28 4.89 -2.77
N ASN A 82 -8.77 5.07 -1.55
CA ASN A 82 -8.08 4.67 -0.32
C ASN A 82 -8.10 3.15 -0.11
N VAL A 83 -7.16 2.63 0.69
CA VAL A 83 -7.14 1.24 1.17
C VAL A 83 -7.01 1.25 2.68
N THR A 84 -8.03 0.73 3.37
CA THR A 84 -8.04 0.56 4.82
C THR A 84 -8.03 -0.93 5.15
N LEU A 85 -6.99 -1.38 5.85
CA LEU A 85 -6.78 -2.75 6.27
C LEU A 85 -6.88 -2.84 7.79
N ASN A 86 -7.98 -3.36 8.32
CA ASN A 86 -8.17 -3.51 9.76
C ASN A 86 -8.04 -4.99 10.16
N GLY A 87 -7.11 -5.33 11.05
CA GLY A 87 -6.81 -6.70 11.44
C GLY A 87 -5.58 -7.29 10.74
N ASP A 88 -5.57 -8.62 10.56
CA ASP A 88 -4.42 -9.36 10.04
C ASP A 88 -4.52 -9.61 8.54
N PHE A 89 -3.46 -9.30 7.79
CA PHE A 89 -3.40 -9.46 6.34
C PHE A 89 -2.08 -10.08 5.89
N ASP A 90 -2.19 -11.02 4.96
CA ASP A 90 -1.06 -11.61 4.23
C ASP A 90 -1.30 -11.40 2.73
N VAL A 91 -0.46 -10.60 2.07
CA VAL A 91 -0.60 -10.21 0.65
C VAL A 91 0.66 -10.59 -0.13
N ARG A 92 0.54 -11.55 -1.05
CA ARG A 92 1.72 -12.06 -1.76
C ARG A 92 2.33 -11.12 -2.79
N ASP A 93 1.52 -10.36 -3.54
CA ASP A 93 2.08 -9.57 -4.65
C ASP A 93 2.34 -8.10 -4.29
N LYS A 94 1.27 -7.32 -4.15
CA LYS A 94 1.39 -5.89 -3.88
C LYS A 94 0.11 -5.29 -3.31
N VAL A 95 0.29 -4.20 -2.58
CA VAL A 95 -0.78 -3.30 -2.15
C VAL A 95 -0.58 -1.96 -2.87
N GLU A 96 -1.56 -1.54 -3.67
CA GLU A 96 -1.50 -0.27 -4.40
C GLU A 96 -2.78 0.54 -4.21
N ALA A 97 -2.63 1.81 -3.81
CA ALA A 97 -3.72 2.75 -3.66
C ALA A 97 -3.40 4.07 -4.37
N TYR A 98 -4.35 4.58 -5.15
CA TYR A 98 -4.29 5.96 -5.66
C TYR A 98 -4.58 6.99 -4.56
N GLY A 99 -5.21 6.58 -3.45
CA GLY A 99 -5.36 7.36 -2.24
C GLY A 99 -4.34 6.99 -1.15
N THR A 100 -4.80 7.11 0.09
CA THR A 100 -4.08 6.74 1.31
C THR A 100 -4.14 5.22 1.54
N ILE A 101 -3.09 4.68 2.16
CA ILE A 101 -3.09 3.32 2.72
C ILE A 101 -3.07 3.44 4.25
N ASP A 102 -4.12 2.94 4.90
CA ASP A 102 -4.23 2.83 6.35
C ASP A 102 -4.13 1.35 6.74
N VAL A 103 -3.09 0.99 7.49
CA VAL A 103 -2.89 -0.35 8.05
C VAL A 103 -3.12 -0.28 9.55
N ASN A 104 -4.20 -0.87 10.03
CA ASN A 104 -4.57 -0.93 11.44
C ASN A 104 -4.58 -2.39 11.90
N GLY A 105 -3.43 -2.88 12.38
CA GLY A 105 -3.24 -4.28 12.74
C GLY A 105 -1.91 -4.82 12.23
N ASN A 106 -1.92 -6.04 11.67
CA ASN A 106 -0.73 -6.69 11.16
C ASN A 106 -0.84 -6.88 9.64
N LEU A 107 0.12 -6.34 8.89
CA LEU A 107 0.23 -6.59 7.46
C LEU A 107 1.58 -7.23 7.13
N VAL A 108 1.54 -8.37 6.45
CA VAL A 108 2.70 -8.95 5.77
C VAL A 108 2.45 -8.86 4.27
N CYS A 109 3.37 -8.24 3.54
CA CYS A 109 3.33 -8.17 2.10
C CYS A 109 4.66 -8.60 1.50
N ASP A 110 4.68 -9.68 0.72
CA ASP A 110 5.95 -10.21 0.18
C ASP A 110 6.54 -9.30 -0.91
N GLY A 111 5.70 -8.56 -1.64
CA GLY A 111 6.16 -7.67 -2.70
C GLY A 111 6.15 -6.20 -2.33
N LYS A 112 5.44 -5.38 -3.13
CA LYS A 112 5.54 -3.92 -3.08
C LYS A 112 4.32 -3.27 -2.46
N MET A 113 4.51 -2.18 -1.75
CA MET A 113 3.44 -1.27 -1.36
C MET A 113 3.63 0.09 -2.03
N LYS A 114 2.55 0.64 -2.57
CA LYS A 114 2.56 1.96 -3.21
C LYS A 114 1.31 2.75 -2.87
N ALA A 115 1.48 3.94 -2.31
CA ALA A 115 0.41 4.91 -2.09
C ALA A 115 0.75 6.22 -2.80
N TYR A 116 -0.20 6.76 -3.56
CA TYR A 116 -0.09 8.13 -4.06
C TYR A 116 -0.52 9.17 -3.02
N GLY A 117 -1.32 8.78 -2.03
CA GLY A 117 -1.60 9.56 -0.82
C GLY A 117 -0.62 9.28 0.31
N ASN A 118 -1.11 9.37 1.55
CA ASN A 118 -0.33 9.08 2.74
C ASN A 118 -0.27 7.56 2.99
N ILE A 119 0.66 7.15 3.85
CA ILE A 119 0.72 5.79 4.40
C ILE A 119 0.67 5.94 5.91
N HIS A 120 -0.32 5.31 6.54
CA HIS A 120 -0.40 5.21 7.99
C HIS A 120 -0.33 3.76 8.41
N VAL A 121 0.52 3.49 9.39
CA VAL A 121 0.71 2.16 9.97
C VAL A 121 0.47 2.27 11.46
N ALA A 122 -0.58 1.62 11.94
CA ALA A 122 -0.90 1.44 13.34
C ALA A 122 -0.84 -0.06 13.66
N GLY A 123 0.26 -0.51 14.27
CA GLY A 123 0.52 -1.93 14.54
C GLY A 123 1.82 -2.41 13.90
N TYR A 124 1.78 -3.56 13.22
CA TYR A 124 2.95 -4.16 12.56
C TYR A 124 2.77 -4.16 11.04
N MET A 125 3.79 -3.75 10.31
CA MET A 125 3.85 -3.88 8.86
C MET A 125 5.20 -4.45 8.43
N SER A 126 5.18 -5.49 7.61
CA SER A 126 6.35 -6.06 6.97
C SER A 126 6.18 -6.07 5.45
N VAL A 127 7.11 -5.45 4.71
CA VAL A 127 7.10 -5.40 3.25
C VAL A 127 8.43 -5.91 2.70
N GLY A 128 8.36 -7.04 1.99
CA GLY A 128 9.53 -7.79 1.51
C GLY A 128 10.35 -7.10 0.42
N ASP A 129 9.74 -6.18 -0.34
CA ASP A 129 10.43 -5.46 -1.42
C ASP A 129 10.52 -3.94 -1.21
N LYS A 130 9.50 -3.18 -1.60
CA LYS A 130 9.59 -1.71 -1.58
C LYS A 130 8.29 -1.07 -1.13
N VAL A 131 8.40 -0.10 -0.23
CA VAL A 131 7.33 0.86 0.09
C VAL A 131 7.63 2.19 -0.61
N LYS A 132 6.70 2.64 -1.44
CA LYS A 132 6.76 3.96 -2.09
C LYS A 132 5.54 4.80 -1.74
N GLY A 133 5.76 5.91 -1.04
CA GLY A 133 4.72 6.87 -0.66
C GLY A 133 4.99 8.24 -1.27
N PHE A 134 3.99 8.82 -1.94
CA PHE A 134 4.11 10.18 -2.44
C PHE A 134 3.65 11.23 -1.42
N GLY A 135 2.81 10.85 -0.45
CA GLY A 135 2.44 11.66 0.70
C GLY A 135 3.35 11.45 1.91
N LYS A 136 2.79 11.71 3.09
CA LYS A 136 3.44 11.49 4.40
C LYS A 136 3.43 10.02 4.77
N LEU A 137 4.41 9.60 5.58
CA LEU A 137 4.41 8.31 6.26
C LEU A 137 4.24 8.54 7.76
N LYS A 138 3.24 7.91 8.39
CA LYS A 138 3.10 7.87 9.85
C LYS A 138 3.19 6.41 10.30
N VAL A 139 4.14 6.11 11.18
CA VAL A 139 4.28 4.78 11.80
C VAL A 139 4.02 4.91 13.29
N THR A 140 3.02 4.19 13.77
CA THR A 140 2.68 4.01 15.17
C THR A 140 2.75 2.51 15.48
N GLY A 141 3.90 2.04 15.95
CA GLY A 141 4.21 0.61 16.07
C GLY A 141 5.50 0.23 15.34
N THR A 142 5.50 -0.90 14.64
CA THR A 142 6.70 -1.44 13.98
C THR A 142 6.52 -1.56 12.47
N CYS A 143 7.48 -1.04 11.72
CA CYS A 143 7.50 -1.08 10.26
C CYS A 143 8.83 -1.66 9.78
N GLU A 144 8.80 -2.81 9.11
CA GLU A 144 9.96 -3.48 8.54
C GLU A 144 9.83 -3.52 7.02
N VAL A 145 10.76 -2.87 6.32
CA VAL A 145 10.68 -2.74 4.85
C VAL A 145 12.06 -2.95 4.28
N LYS A 146 12.19 -3.66 3.16
CA LYS A 146 13.51 -3.74 2.50
C LYS A 146 13.95 -2.37 1.95
N ASP A 147 13.18 -1.77 1.04
CA ASP A 147 13.46 -0.44 0.49
C ASP A 147 12.33 0.56 0.79
N LEU A 148 12.65 1.69 1.44
CA LEU A 148 11.70 2.74 1.78
C LEU A 148 11.98 4.02 0.97
N GLU A 149 11.00 4.50 0.20
CA GLU A 149 11.06 5.75 -0.57
C GLU A 149 9.82 6.61 -0.30
N ILE A 150 9.99 7.70 0.45
CA ILE A 150 8.88 8.60 0.85
C ILE A 150 9.18 10.03 0.41
N TYR A 151 8.22 10.64 -0.30
CA TYR A 151 8.36 12.02 -0.81
C TYR A 151 7.85 13.08 0.18
N GLY A 152 6.98 12.71 1.12
CA GLY A 152 6.54 13.58 2.20
C GLY A 152 7.36 13.47 3.48
N ASN A 153 6.85 14.08 4.55
CA ASN A 153 7.42 13.93 5.88
C ASN A 153 7.12 12.54 6.46
N THR A 154 8.07 12.02 7.23
CA THR A 154 7.93 10.75 7.94
C THR A 154 7.89 11.00 9.44
N THR A 155 6.88 10.46 10.11
CA THR A 155 6.73 10.49 11.57
C THR A 155 6.75 9.06 12.10
N ILE A 156 7.56 8.81 13.13
CA ILE A 156 7.71 7.50 13.76
C ILE A 156 7.47 7.63 15.26
N THR A 157 6.43 6.94 15.72
CA THR A 157 6.11 6.67 17.12
C THR A 157 6.22 5.15 17.31
N GLY A 158 7.44 4.66 17.50
CA GLY A 158 7.77 3.22 17.49
C GLY A 158 9.06 2.94 16.72
N PHE A 159 9.11 1.84 15.97
CA PHE A 159 10.33 1.40 15.31
C PHE A 159 10.18 1.22 13.80
N LEU A 160 11.14 1.72 13.04
CA LEU A 160 11.23 1.49 11.59
C LEU A 160 12.55 0.83 11.24
N LYS A 161 12.51 -0.36 10.63
CA LYS A 161 13.70 -1.03 10.12
C LYS A 161 13.66 -1.08 8.60
N CYS A 162 14.77 -0.71 7.96
CA CYS A 162 14.92 -0.96 6.53
C CYS A 162 16.35 -1.24 6.08
N LYS A 163 16.50 -1.77 4.86
CA LYS A 163 17.84 -1.92 4.24
C LYS A 163 18.27 -0.64 3.55
N LYS A 164 17.34 0.01 2.86
CA LYS A 164 17.56 1.29 2.21
C LYS A 164 16.47 2.27 2.56
N MET A 165 16.86 3.47 2.97
CA MET A 165 15.95 4.56 3.31
C MET A 165 16.23 5.77 2.42
N THR A 166 15.20 6.29 1.76
CA THR A 166 15.24 7.56 1.02
C THR A 166 14.01 8.38 1.38
N LEU A 167 14.22 9.44 2.16
CA LEU A 167 13.20 10.39 2.58
C LEU A 167 13.50 11.75 1.95
N TYR A 168 12.56 12.29 1.18
CA TYR A 168 12.69 13.63 0.61
C TYR A 168 12.16 14.72 1.55
N GLY A 169 11.33 14.35 2.54
CA GLY A 169 10.88 15.23 3.62
C GLY A 169 11.70 15.09 4.90
N SER A 170 11.18 15.70 5.97
CA SER A 170 11.76 15.59 7.31
C SER A 170 11.37 14.27 7.98
N LEU A 171 12.27 13.72 8.79
CA LEU A 171 12.03 12.58 9.67
C LEU A 171 11.79 13.09 11.10
N THR A 172 10.66 12.73 11.70
CA THR A 172 10.33 13.07 13.09
C THR A 172 10.17 11.78 13.91
N LEU A 173 10.93 11.66 14.99
CA LEU A 173 10.82 10.59 16.00
C LEU A 173 10.09 11.15 17.21
N ILE A 174 9.10 10.43 17.73
CA ILE A 174 8.23 10.91 18.81
C ILE A 174 8.20 9.91 19.96
N GLY A 175 8.66 10.33 21.13
CA GLY A 175 8.82 9.51 22.32
C GLY A 175 10.22 8.89 22.45
N GLU A 176 10.63 8.61 23.68
CA GLU A 176 11.98 8.13 24.03
C GLU A 176 12.34 6.77 23.44
N ASN A 177 11.33 5.93 23.17
CA ASN A 177 11.49 4.59 22.60
C ASN A 177 11.35 4.56 21.07
N SER A 178 11.22 5.73 20.43
CA SER A 178 11.08 5.81 18.98
C SER A 178 12.42 5.83 18.29
N GLY A 179 12.54 5.06 17.22
CA GLY A 179 13.79 4.93 16.50
C GLY A 179 13.63 4.31 15.13
N TYR A 180 14.73 4.32 14.39
CA TYR A 180 14.82 3.63 13.12
C TYR A 180 16.20 2.99 12.97
N GLN A 181 16.28 1.96 12.12
CA GLN A 181 17.52 1.28 11.79
C GLN A 181 17.60 1.10 10.27
N VAL A 182 18.69 1.59 9.68
CA VAL A 182 19.01 1.38 8.26
C VAL A 182 20.23 0.47 8.16
N GLU A 183 20.11 -0.68 7.48
CA GLU A 183 21.23 -1.62 7.31
C GLU A 183 22.21 -1.21 6.20
N GLY A 184 21.76 -0.40 5.25
CA GLY A 184 22.52 -0.02 4.06
C GLY A 184 22.50 1.49 3.81
N GLU A 185 21.88 1.91 2.71
CA GLU A 185 21.92 3.30 2.26
C GLU A 185 20.84 4.14 2.95
N GLU A 186 21.24 5.21 3.62
CA GLU A 186 20.35 6.20 4.21
C GLU A 186 20.49 7.56 3.51
N LYS A 187 19.36 8.11 3.06
CA LYS A 187 19.28 9.46 2.48
C LYS A 187 18.06 10.18 3.04
N ILE A 188 18.29 11.25 3.79
CA ILE A 188 17.24 12.13 4.30
C ILE A 188 17.57 13.55 3.84
N TRP A 189 16.67 14.16 3.06
CA TRP A 189 16.85 15.53 2.54
C TRP A 189 16.30 16.61 3.47
N GLY A 190 15.35 16.26 4.33
CA GLY A 190 14.80 17.14 5.34
C GLY A 190 15.54 17.08 6.68
N ALA A 191 14.95 17.69 7.70
CA ALA A 191 15.49 17.65 9.05
C ALA A 191 15.21 16.29 9.71
N ILE A 192 16.11 15.86 10.60
CA ILE A 192 15.85 14.78 11.56
C ILE A 192 15.52 15.44 12.89
N ILE A 193 14.34 15.16 13.42
CA ILE A 193 13.77 15.81 14.60
C ILE A 193 13.38 14.72 15.60
N SER A 194 13.74 14.90 16.86
CA SER A 194 13.25 14.07 17.96
C SER A 194 12.40 14.94 18.89
N ARG A 195 11.24 14.43 19.32
CA ARG A 195 10.30 15.09 20.24
C ARG A 195 9.83 14.10 21.30
N GLU A 196 9.53 14.59 22.49
CA GLU A 196 8.97 13.75 23.56
C GLU A 196 7.46 13.50 23.37
N GLU A 197 6.72 14.46 22.81
CA GLU A 197 5.27 14.37 22.63
C GLU A 197 4.81 14.73 21.20
N ASP A 198 3.73 14.08 20.76
CA ASP A 198 2.98 14.39 19.55
C ASP A 198 2.21 15.72 19.78
N LEU A 199 2.68 16.82 19.20
CA LEU A 199 2.02 18.15 19.29
C LEU A 199 0.88 18.30 18.26
N ASP A 200 0.05 17.28 18.06
CA ASP A 200 -1.20 17.41 17.32
C ASP A 200 -2.29 17.89 18.30
N TRP A 201 -2.38 19.22 18.50
CA TRP A 201 -3.48 19.88 19.24
C TRP A 201 -4.40 20.68 18.31
#